data_AF-A0A0C9T3H3-F1
#
_entry.id   AF-A0A0C9T3H3-F1
#
_cell.length_a   1.000
_cell.length_b   1.000
_cell.length_c   1.000
_cell.angle_alpha   90.00
_cell.angle_beta   90.00
_cell.angle_gamma   90.00
#
_symmetry.space_group_name_H-M   'P 1'
#
loop_
_entity.id
_entity.type
_entity.pdbx_description
1 polymer ?
#
loop_
_entity_poly.entity_id
_entity_poly.type
_entity_poly.pdbx_seq_one_letter_code
_entity_poly.pdbx_strand_id
1 'polypeptide(L)'
;MQALISAAAKTTTGYLLRLTPYDMLRSSHDFKDVKAALNERTNWTIEVLRNVFTIRFANGGYFITLCSLLFLLMAETMHMHYGRLPPLELKERVEDIGHATFAILITVPDIGIVIVRVAGIFTASPSLVVAVFLIFLIATPPIILPVLICTIRQPTAEQGEIEGGVRVER
;
A
#
# COMPACT_ATOMS: atom_id res chain seq x y z
N MET A 1 13.26 3.78 -27.31
CA MET A 1 13.77 3.68 -25.92
C MET A 1 13.00 4.59 -24.95
N GLN A 2 12.85 5.90 -25.21
CA GLN A 2 12.06 6.81 -24.38
C GLN A 2 10.58 6.41 -24.18
N ALA A 3 9.90 5.91 -25.22
CA ALA A 3 8.51 5.44 -25.11
C ALA A 3 8.37 4.22 -24.18
N LEU A 4 9.36 3.32 -24.19
CA LEU A 4 9.38 2.13 -23.34
C LEU A 4 9.63 2.49 -21.86
N ILE A 5 10.55 3.44 -21.62
CA ILE A 5 10.84 3.99 -20.29
C ILE A 5 9.62 4.74 -19.73
N SER A 6 8.94 5.53 -20.57
CA SER A 6 7.70 6.22 -20.21
C SER A 6 6.57 5.25 -19.86
N ALA A 7 6.37 4.21 -20.67
CA ALA A 7 5.37 3.17 -20.41
C ALA A 7 5.66 2.39 -19.13
N ALA A 8 6.92 2.02 -18.89
CA ALA A 8 7.35 1.36 -17.66
C ALA A 8 7.11 2.27 -16.44
N ALA A 9 7.52 3.54 -16.50
CA ALA A 9 7.31 4.50 -15.41
C ALA A 9 5.81 4.69 -15.10
N LYS A 10 4.96 4.79 -16.13
CA LYS A 10 3.51 4.95 -15.97
C LYS A 10 2.86 3.71 -15.36
N THR A 11 3.31 2.53 -15.76
CA THR A 11 2.84 1.24 -15.22
C THR A 11 3.25 1.09 -13.76
N THR A 12 4.52 1.35 -13.43
CA THR A 12 5.02 1.31 -12.05
C THR A 12 4.32 2.32 -11.15
N THR A 13 4.09 3.54 -11.64
CA THR A 13 3.35 4.56 -10.90
C THR A 13 1.91 4.12 -10.65
N GLY A 14 1.24 3.53 -11.65
CA GLY A 14 -0.11 2.98 -11.48
C GLY A 14 -0.18 1.86 -10.45
N TYR A 15 0.78 0.93 -10.45
CA TYR A 15 0.87 -0.12 -9.43
C TYR A 15 1.13 0.45 -8.03
N LEU A 16 2.04 1.41 -7.91
CA LEU A 16 2.31 2.07 -6.63
C LEU A 16 1.07 2.77 -6.09
N LEU A 17 0.36 3.54 -6.94
CA LEU A 17 -0.87 4.24 -6.53
C LEU A 17 -2.00 3.29 -6.11
N ARG A 18 -2.06 2.08 -6.67
CA ARG A 18 -3.02 1.05 -6.22
C ARG A 18 -2.70 0.48 -4.82
N LEU A 19 -1.46 0.62 -4.36
CA LEU A 19 -1.01 0.19 -3.03
C LEU A 19 -1.06 1.34 -2.01
N THR A 20 -1.27 2.57 -2.47
CA THR A 20 -1.46 3.75 -1.62
C THR A 20 -2.96 4.04 -1.43
N PRO A 21 -3.36 4.90 -0.48
CA PRO A 21 -4.77 5.26 -0.31
C PRO A 21 -5.20 6.33 -1.33
N TYR A 22 -4.61 6.35 -2.52
CA TYR A 22 -4.86 7.37 -3.56
C TYR A 22 -6.32 7.43 -3.97
N ASP A 23 -6.97 6.28 -4.19
CA ASP A 23 -8.37 6.25 -4.60
C ASP A 23 -9.29 6.80 -3.50
N MET A 24 -8.99 6.53 -2.22
CA MET A 24 -9.71 7.09 -1.08
C MET A 24 -9.53 8.60 -1.00
N LEU A 25 -8.31 9.10 -1.18
CA LEU A 25 -8.01 10.53 -1.19
C LEU A 25 -8.73 11.25 -2.33
N ARG A 26 -8.77 10.65 -3.53
CA ARG A 26 -9.35 11.27 -4.73
C ARG A 26 -10.87 11.23 -4.78
N SER A 27 -11.48 10.16 -4.29
CA SER A 27 -12.93 9.94 -4.43
C SER A 27 -13.76 10.42 -3.24
N SER A 28 -13.14 10.63 -2.08
CA SER A 28 -13.89 11.00 -0.89
C SER A 28 -14.33 12.46 -0.90
N HIS A 29 -15.62 12.66 -0.62
CA HIS A 29 -16.21 13.99 -0.43
C HIS A 29 -16.17 14.40 1.05
N ASP A 30 -16.13 13.43 1.97
CA ASP A 30 -15.93 13.67 3.40
C ASP A 30 -14.50 13.30 3.80
N PHE A 31 -13.72 14.32 4.16
CA PHE A 31 -12.33 14.15 4.58
C PHE A 31 -12.20 13.67 6.04
N LYS A 32 -13.30 13.58 6.81
CA LYS A 32 -13.28 13.00 8.16
C LYS A 32 -12.91 11.52 8.12
N ASP A 33 -13.55 10.76 7.24
CA ASP A 33 -13.30 9.33 7.08
C ASP A 33 -11.89 9.07 6.53
N VAL A 34 -11.47 9.90 5.55
CA VAL A 34 -10.10 9.89 5.03
C VAL A 34 -9.10 10.10 6.15
N LYS A 35 -9.31 11.12 7.00
CA LYS A 35 -8.44 11.41 8.13
C LYS A 35 -8.40 10.25 9.12
N ALA A 36 -9.55 9.66 9.45
CA ALA A 36 -9.64 8.54 10.37
C ALA A 36 -8.82 7.35 9.85
N ALA A 37 -9.01 6.97 8.58
CA ALA A 37 -8.28 5.89 7.94
C ALA A 37 -6.76 6.17 7.84
N LEU A 38 -6.37 7.42 7.55
CA LEU A 38 -4.96 7.82 7.55
C LEU A 38 -4.33 7.70 8.94
N ASN A 39 -5.03 8.16 9.98
CA ASN A 39 -4.55 8.07 11.35
C ASN A 39 -4.43 6.63 11.82
N GLU A 40 -5.42 5.78 11.53
CA GLU A 40 -5.38 4.36 11.83
C GLU A 40 -4.17 3.69 11.15
N ARG A 41 -4.00 3.92 9.84
CA ARG A 41 -2.85 3.40 9.08
C ARG A 41 -1.53 3.87 9.66
N THR A 42 -1.37 5.16 9.92
CA THR A 42 -0.12 5.71 10.47
C THR A 42 0.17 5.17 11.87
N ASN A 43 -0.84 5.05 12.74
CA ASN A 43 -0.66 4.48 14.08
C ASN A 43 -0.19 3.03 14.02
N TRP A 44 -0.82 2.22 13.16
CA TRP A 44 -0.41 0.84 12.93
C TRP A 44 1.05 0.76 12.43
N THR A 45 1.42 1.62 11.48
CA THR A 45 2.78 1.68 10.94
C THR A 45 3.81 2.05 12.01
N ILE A 46 3.51 3.03 12.86
CA ILE A 46 4.34 3.42 14.02
C ILE A 46 4.52 2.24 14.98
N GLU A 47 3.44 1.55 15.33
CA GLU A 47 3.48 0.39 16.24
C GLU A 47 4.36 -0.74 15.69
N VAL A 48 4.18 -1.08 14.40
CA VAL A 48 4.99 -2.11 13.74
C VAL A 48 6.46 -1.72 13.70
N LEU A 49 6.79 -0.48 13.33
CA LEU A 49 8.16 0.00 13.28
C LEU A 49 8.82 0.04 14.67
N ARG A 50 8.09 0.44 15.71
CA ARG A 50 8.57 0.36 17.11
C ARG A 50 8.89 -1.06 17.52
N ASN A 51 8.00 -2.01 17.24
CA ASN A 51 8.22 -3.42 17.56
C ASN A 51 9.46 -3.98 16.84
N VAL A 52 9.60 -3.67 15.55
CA VAL A 52 10.75 -4.07 14.75
C VAL A 52 12.04 -3.47 15.26
N PHE A 53 12.04 -2.18 15.57
CA PHE A 53 13.16 -1.47 16.15
C PHE A 53 13.62 -2.12 17.47
N THR A 54 12.70 -2.33 18.42
CA THR A 54 13.02 -2.92 19.73
C THR A 54 13.64 -4.32 19.60
N ILE A 55 13.08 -5.18 18.74
CA ILE A 55 13.62 -6.53 18.52
C ILE A 55 15.01 -6.50 17.89
N ARG A 56 15.24 -5.60 16.92
CA ARG A 56 16.49 -5.60 16.14
C ARG A 56 17.62 -4.84 16.82
N PHE A 57 17.29 -3.83 17.62
CA PHE A 57 18.22 -3.18 18.54
C PHE A 57 18.82 -4.20 19.52
N ALA A 58 17.99 -5.07 20.10
CA ALA A 58 18.45 -6.13 21.01
C ALA A 58 19.37 -7.17 20.33
N ASN A 59 19.22 -7.37 19.01
CA ASN A 59 19.95 -8.38 18.24
C ASN A 59 21.18 -7.82 17.48
N GLY A 60 21.56 -6.55 17.68
CA GLY A 60 22.81 -5.99 17.14
C GLY A 60 22.83 -5.68 15.64
N GLY A 61 21.68 -5.69 14.95
CA GLY A 61 21.60 -5.40 13.52
C GLY A 61 21.66 -3.90 13.24
N TYR A 62 22.85 -3.30 13.19
CA TYR A 62 23.03 -1.83 13.08
C TYR A 62 22.31 -1.21 11.86
N PHE A 63 22.46 -1.79 10.67
CA PHE A 63 21.77 -1.32 9.46
C PHE A 63 20.25 -1.37 9.59
N ILE A 64 19.72 -2.51 10.03
CA ILE A 64 18.27 -2.70 10.21
C ILE A 64 17.71 -1.73 11.26
N THR A 65 18.46 -1.53 12.34
CA THR A 65 18.10 -0.63 13.43
C THR A 65 18.04 0.82 12.94
N LEU A 66 19.06 1.27 12.19
CA LEU A 66 19.09 2.61 11.59
C LEU A 66 17.94 2.81 10.60
N CYS A 67 17.69 1.85 9.71
CA CYS A 67 16.56 1.92 8.77
C CYS A 67 15.22 1.99 9.52
N SER A 68 15.03 1.14 10.53
CA SER A 68 13.80 1.14 11.34
C SER A 68 13.58 2.48 12.02
N LEU A 69 14.65 3.07 12.58
CA LEU A 69 14.60 4.37 13.24
C LEU A 69 14.26 5.49 12.25
N LEU A 70 14.87 5.48 11.05
CA LEU A 70 14.59 6.47 10.01
C LEU A 70 13.12 6.45 9.57
N PHE A 71 12.58 5.25 9.28
CA PHE A 71 11.17 5.12 8.88
C PHE A 71 10.22 5.42 10.03
N LEU A 72 10.59 5.08 11.27
CA LEU A 72 9.80 5.41 12.45
C LEU A 72 9.72 6.93 12.64
N LEU A 73 10.86 7.63 12.54
CA LEU A 73 10.91 9.08 12.62
C LEU A 73 10.05 9.73 11.53
N MET A 74 10.08 9.18 10.31
CA MET A 74 9.25 9.65 9.21
C MET A 74 7.76 9.45 9.48
N ALA A 75 7.35 8.27 9.97
CA ALA A 75 5.96 7.96 10.33
C ALA A 75 5.43 8.90 11.44
N GLU A 76 6.21 9.10 12.50
CA GLU A 76 5.89 10.02 13.60
C GLU A 76 5.79 11.46 13.11
N THR A 77 6.72 11.89 12.26
CA THR A 77 6.71 13.24 11.68
C THR A 77 5.45 13.46 10.84
N MET A 78 5.05 12.49 10.02
CA MET A 78 3.81 12.54 9.25
C MET A 78 2.57 12.56 10.15
N HIS A 79 2.55 11.74 11.19
CA HIS A 79 1.45 11.72 12.15
C HIS A 79 1.26 13.09 12.82
N MET A 80 2.37 13.72 13.21
CA MET A 80 2.36 15.04 13.81
C MET A 80 1.95 16.14 12.83
N HIS A 81 2.43 16.09 11.58
CA HIS A 81 2.16 17.13 10.57
C HIS A 81 0.78 17.04 9.94
N TYR A 82 0.25 15.83 9.74
CA TYR A 82 -1.00 15.61 9.01
C TYR A 82 -2.10 15.03 9.88
N GLY A 83 -1.78 14.14 10.82
CA GLY A 83 -2.78 13.46 11.65
C GLY A 83 -3.48 14.37 12.66
N ARG A 84 -2.83 15.46 13.05
CA ARG A 84 -3.37 16.46 13.99
C ARG A 84 -4.19 17.56 13.30
N LEU A 85 -4.09 17.72 11.98
CA LEU A 85 -4.84 18.74 11.25
C LEU A 85 -6.34 18.46 11.30
N PRO A 86 -7.21 19.48 11.38
CA PRO A 86 -8.64 19.28 11.16
C PRO A 86 -8.88 18.77 9.72
N PRO A 87 -9.95 18.00 9.48
CA PRO A 87 -10.21 17.38 8.18
C PRO A 87 -10.21 18.35 7.00
N LEU A 88 -10.70 19.58 7.19
CA LEU A 88 -10.74 20.61 6.15
C LEU A 88 -9.35 21.10 5.75
N GLU A 89 -8.50 21.45 6.73
CA GLU A 89 -7.10 21.86 6.47
C GLU A 89 -6.28 20.72 5.87
N LEU A 90 -6.56 19.47 6.27
CA LEU A 90 -5.94 18.30 5.66
C LEU A 90 -6.32 18.19 4.18
N LYS A 91 -7.59 18.42 3.85
CA LYS A 91 -8.07 18.41 2.46
C LYS A 91 -7.37 19.47 1.61
N GLU A 92 -7.37 20.73 2.08
CA GLU A 92 -6.70 21.83 1.38
C GLU A 92 -5.22 21.51 1.13
N ARG A 93 -4.53 20.96 2.13
CA ARG A 93 -3.13 20.56 2.00
C ARG A 93 -2.91 19.40 1.01
N VAL A 94 -3.82 18.43 0.97
CA VAL A 94 -3.75 17.33 -0.02
C VAL A 94 -4.01 17.85 -1.43
N GLU A 95 -4.93 18.80 -1.60
CA GLU A 95 -5.21 19.44 -2.88
C GLU A 95 -4.02 20.27 -3.37
N ASP A 96 -3.39 21.06 -2.49
CA ASP A 96 -2.19 21.86 -2.79
C ASP A 96 -0.99 21.01 -3.20
N ILE A 97 -0.75 19.89 -2.50
CA ILE A 97 0.36 18.97 -2.79
C ILE A 97 0.04 18.09 -4.01
N GLY A 98 -1.25 17.87 -4.27
CA GLY A 98 -1.77 16.89 -5.20
C GLY A 98 -1.92 15.50 -4.57
N HIS A 99 -3.10 14.92 -4.76
CA HIS A 99 -3.52 13.62 -4.22
C HIS A 99 -2.50 12.50 -4.46
N ALA A 100 -1.92 12.41 -5.66
CA ALA A 100 -0.95 11.35 -6.00
C ALA A 100 0.36 11.50 -5.23
N THR A 101 0.89 12.72 -5.18
CA THR A 101 2.11 13.06 -4.45
C THR A 101 1.93 12.80 -2.96
N PHE A 102 0.81 13.24 -2.40
CA PHE A 102 0.49 13.00 -1.00
C PHE A 102 0.37 11.51 -0.70
N ALA A 103 -0.34 10.75 -1.55
CA ALA A 103 -0.52 9.30 -1.37
C ALA A 103 0.83 8.55 -1.39
N ILE A 104 1.75 8.93 -2.28
CA ILE A 104 3.10 8.37 -2.31
C ILE A 104 3.85 8.72 -1.03
N LEU A 105 3.82 10.00 -0.61
CA LEU A 105 4.51 10.49 0.57
C LEU A 105 4.12 9.70 1.82
N ILE A 106 2.82 9.57 2.10
CA ILE A 106 2.32 8.87 3.30
C ILE A 106 2.57 7.36 3.28
N THR A 107 2.88 6.78 2.11
CA THR A 107 3.15 5.35 1.96
C THR A 107 4.63 5.01 2.15
N VAL A 108 5.53 6.00 2.18
CA VAL A 108 6.98 5.77 2.33
C VAL A 108 7.31 4.98 3.61
N PRO A 109 6.75 5.29 4.78
CA PRO A 109 7.03 4.51 5.99
C PRO A 109 6.56 3.05 5.90
N ASP A 110 5.45 2.79 5.19
CA ASP A 110 4.93 1.43 4.97
C ASP A 110 5.88 0.61 4.08
N ILE A 111 6.43 1.23 3.03
CA ILE A 111 7.49 0.62 2.21
C ILE A 111 8.71 0.35 3.08
N GLY A 112 9.01 1.25 4.03
CA GLY A 112 10.05 1.06 5.03
C GLY A 112 9.88 -0.21 5.87
N ILE A 113 8.66 -0.53 6.30
CA ILE A 113 8.35 -1.80 6.98
C ILE A 113 8.75 -2.98 6.10
N VAL A 114 8.36 -2.97 4.82
CA VAL A 114 8.68 -4.07 3.88
C VAL A 114 10.20 -4.24 3.74
N ILE A 115 10.93 -3.15 3.50
CA ILE A 115 12.40 -3.17 3.37
C ILE A 115 13.04 -3.77 4.61
N VAL A 116 12.65 -3.28 5.79
CA VAL A 116 13.21 -3.74 7.06
C VAL A 116 12.89 -5.21 7.32
N ARG A 117 11.67 -5.66 7.02
CA ARG A 117 11.27 -7.06 7.18
C ARG A 117 12.06 -7.97 6.24
N VAL A 118 12.20 -7.59 4.97
CA VAL A 118 12.99 -8.33 3.98
C VAL A 118 14.46 -8.42 4.38
N ALA A 119 15.09 -7.29 4.77
CA ALA A 119 16.45 -7.29 5.29
C ALA A 119 16.59 -8.15 6.56
N GLY A 120 15.58 -8.11 7.43
CA GLY A 120 15.49 -8.95 8.62
C GLY A 120 15.41 -10.44 8.32
N ILE A 121 14.77 -10.85 7.24
CA ILE A 121 14.71 -12.24 6.79
C ILE A 121 16.07 -12.65 6.24
N PHE A 122 16.68 -11.85 5.38
CA PHE A 122 18.00 -12.15 4.82
C PHE A 122 19.09 -12.28 5.90
N THR A 123 19.04 -11.45 6.93
CA THR A 123 20.01 -11.51 8.04
C THR A 123 19.80 -12.69 8.99
N ALA A 124 18.58 -13.19 9.12
CA ALA A 124 18.25 -14.30 10.02
C ALA A 124 18.19 -15.67 9.33
N SER A 125 18.12 -15.71 8.00
CA SER A 125 17.91 -16.96 7.26
C SER A 125 19.22 -17.75 7.12
N PRO A 126 19.18 -19.08 7.30
CA PRO A 126 20.36 -19.94 7.13
C PRO A 126 20.76 -20.12 5.66
N SER A 127 19.86 -19.82 4.71
CA SER A 127 20.14 -19.88 3.27
C SER A 127 19.26 -18.92 2.47
N LEU A 128 19.73 -18.58 1.26
CA LEU A 128 19.00 -17.71 0.34
C LEU A 128 17.67 -18.33 -0.13
N VAL A 129 17.63 -19.66 -0.29
CA VAL A 129 16.41 -20.39 -0.68
C VAL A 129 15.32 -20.22 0.37
N VAL A 130 15.67 -20.37 1.66
CA VAL A 130 14.74 -20.16 2.77
C VAL A 130 14.28 -18.70 2.84
N ALA A 131 15.20 -17.74 2.65
CA ALA A 131 14.86 -16.32 2.64
C ALA A 131 13.84 -15.97 1.54
N VAL A 132 14.06 -16.45 0.31
CA VAL A 132 13.16 -16.21 -0.82
C VAL A 132 11.79 -16.85 -0.57
N PHE A 133 11.75 -18.07 -0.04
CA PHE A 133 10.50 -18.75 0.30
C PHE A 133 9.69 -17.98 1.37
N LEU A 134 10.35 -17.49 2.42
CA LEU A 134 9.72 -16.68 3.46
C LEU A 134 9.19 -15.34 2.92
N ILE A 135 9.94 -14.68 2.04
CA ILE A 135 9.48 -13.44 1.38
C ILE A 135 8.24 -13.72 0.54
N PHE A 136 8.22 -14.83 -0.22
CA PHE A 136 7.08 -15.21 -1.03
C PHE A 136 5.84 -15.47 -0.17
N LEU A 137 5.98 -16.21 0.94
CA LEU A 137 4.89 -16.45 1.89
C LEU A 137 4.30 -15.15 2.47
N ILE A 138 5.13 -14.16 2.75
CA ILE A 138 4.69 -12.85 3.29
C ILE A 138 4.03 -11.99 2.20
N ALA A 139 4.45 -12.10 0.95
CA ALA A 139 3.85 -11.40 -0.19
C ALA A 139 2.53 -12.03 -0.67
N THR A 140 2.25 -13.27 -0.27
CA THR A 140 1.08 -14.03 -0.74
C THR A 140 -0.27 -13.45 -0.26
N PRO A 141 -0.45 -13.05 1.02
CA PRO A 141 -1.71 -12.43 1.47
C PRO A 141 -2.06 -11.10 0.77
N PRO A 142 -1.16 -10.11 0.63
CA PRO A 142 -1.51 -8.83 0.00
C PRO A 142 -1.69 -8.90 -1.52
N ILE A 143 -1.24 -9.96 -2.20
CA ILE A 143 -1.44 -10.14 -3.66
C ILE A 143 -2.70 -10.96 -3.94
N ILE A 144 -2.99 -11.99 -3.12
CA ILE A 144 -4.17 -12.83 -3.33
C ILE A 144 -5.45 -12.10 -2.92
N LEU A 145 -5.45 -11.31 -1.84
CA LEU A 145 -6.67 -10.65 -1.35
C LEU A 145 -7.31 -9.68 -2.38
N PRO A 146 -6.54 -8.79 -3.07
CA PRO A 146 -7.10 -7.93 -4.11
C PRO A 146 -7.56 -8.72 -5.34
N VAL A 147 -6.87 -9.81 -5.69
CA VAL A 147 -7.26 -10.68 -6.82
C VAL A 147 -8.55 -11.42 -6.49
N LEU A 148 -8.70 -11.92 -5.26
CA LEU A 148 -9.92 -12.58 -4.79
C LEU A 148 -11.10 -11.61 -4.71
N ILE A 149 -10.87 -10.38 -4.26
CA ILE A 149 -11.92 -9.34 -4.22
C ILE A 149 -12.32 -8.95 -5.65
N CYS A 150 -11.39 -8.86 -6.59
CA CYS A 150 -11.70 -8.61 -8.01
C CYS A 150 -12.49 -9.75 -8.66
N THR A 151 -12.24 -11.02 -8.31
CA THR A 151 -13.01 -12.16 -8.83
C THR A 151 -14.39 -12.28 -8.17
N ILE A 152 -14.53 -11.89 -6.90
CA ILE A 152 -15.83 -11.90 -6.19
C ILE A 152 -16.71 -10.70 -6.60
N ARG A 153 -16.10 -9.57 -7.01
CA ARG A 153 -16.83 -8.37 -7.48
C ARG A 153 -17.26 -8.42 -8.95
N GLN A 154 -17.15 -9.58 -9.62
CA GLN A 154 -17.98 -9.90 -10.78
C GLN A 154 -19.22 -10.69 -10.32
N PRO A 155 -20.33 -10.02 -9.94
CA PRO A 155 -21.61 -10.67 -9.99
C PRO A 155 -22.02 -10.78 -11.48
N THR A 156 -22.12 -12.01 -11.95
CA THR A 156 -23.27 -12.50 -12.73
C THR A 156 -24.11 -11.42 -13.43
N ALA A 157 -23.61 -10.92 -14.56
CA ALA A 157 -24.40 -10.41 -15.67
C ALA A 157 -23.70 -11.00 -16.91
N GLU A 158 -24.25 -11.92 -17.69
CA GLU A 158 -25.64 -12.11 -18.08
C GLU A 158 -25.96 -13.61 -18.21
N GLN A 159 -27.12 -14.00 -17.71
CA GLN A 159 -27.84 -15.17 -18.18
C GLN A 159 -29.11 -14.61 -18.83
N GLY A 160 -29.15 -14.57 -20.17
CA GLY A 160 -30.33 -14.04 -20.86
C GLY A 160 -30.21 -13.74 -22.34
N GLU A 161 -29.67 -14.64 -23.16
CA GLU A 161 -30.11 -14.71 -24.57
C GLU A 161 -29.96 -16.15 -25.08
N ILE A 162 -31.05 -16.90 -24.97
CA ILE A 162 -31.22 -18.19 -25.63
C ILE A 162 -31.40 -17.89 -27.13
N GLU A 163 -30.43 -18.38 -27.89
CA GLU A 163 -30.56 -18.95 -29.24
C GLU A 163 -31.92 -18.86 -29.94
N GLY A 164 -31.87 -18.39 -31.18
CA GLY A 164 -32.21 -19.26 -32.30
C GLY A 164 -33.67 -19.23 -32.74
N GLY A 165 -33.90 -18.59 -33.88
CA GLY A 165 -35.21 -18.46 -34.49
C GLY A 165 -35.85 -19.79 -34.91
N VAL A 166 -37.18 -19.80 -34.86
CA VAL A 166 -38.01 -20.70 -35.63
C VAL A 166 -38.94 -19.87 -36.51
N ARG A 167 -38.65 -19.94 -37.80
CA ARG A 167 -39.45 -19.56 -38.96
C ARG A 167 -40.77 -20.33 -38.97
N VAL A 168 -41.93 -19.66 -39.07
CA VAL A 168 -43.13 -20.23 -39.70
C VAL A 168 -43.89 -19.14 -40.44
N GLU A 169 -44.09 -19.40 -41.73
CA GLU A 169 -44.95 -18.66 -42.68
C GLU A 169 -46.42 -18.58 -42.22
N ARG A 170 -47.03 -17.40 -42.37
CA ARG A 170 -48.12 -17.15 -43.35
C ARG A 170 -48.60 -15.71 -43.28
#